data_AF-F4B8S9-F1
#
_entry.id   AF-F4B8S9-F1
#
_cell.length_a   1.000
_cell.length_b   1.000
_cell.length_c   1.000
_cell.angle_alpha   90.00
_cell.angle_beta   90.00
_cell.angle_gamma   90.00
#
_symmetry.space_group_name_H-M   'P 1'
#
loop_
_entity.id
_entity.type
_entity.pdbx_description
1 polymer ?
#
loop_
_entity_poly.entity_id
_entity_poly.type
_entity_poly.pdbx_seq_one_letter_code
_entity_poly.pdbx_strand_id
1 'polypeptide(L)' 'MEDYRKIFEGLAYTIIEDDEASIVLLEGKPIAASCIEHGNHDLLDLNCPHVENLLKKVFS' A
#
# COMPACT_ATOMS: atom_id res chain seq x y z
N MET A 1 -9.55 13.10 -8.17
CA MET A 1 -10.13 12.25 -7.11
C MET A 1 -9.02 11.30 -6.74
N GLU A 2 -8.65 11.22 -5.48
CA GLU A 2 -7.62 10.26 -5.07
C GLU A 2 -8.18 8.85 -5.31
N ASP A 3 -7.60 8.11 -6.26
CA ASP A 3 -7.93 6.71 -6.59
C ASP A 3 -7.46 5.72 -5.50
N TYR A 4 -7.35 6.20 -4.25
CA TYR A 4 -6.95 5.44 -3.07
C TYR A 4 -7.51 6.11 -1.80
N ARG A 5 -7.54 5.35 -0.71
CA ARG A 5 -8.06 5.77 0.59
C ARG A 5 -7.10 5.38 1.71
N LYS A 6 -6.89 6.28 2.68
CA LYS A 6 -6.23 5.94 3.95
C LYS A 6 -7.25 5.29 4.88
N ILE A 7 -7.07 4.01 5.20
CA ILE A 7 -7.97 3.26 6.10
C ILE A 7 -7.61 3.51 7.56
N PHE A 8 -6.33 3.72 7.82
CA PHE A 8 -5.81 3.94 9.15
C PHE A 8 -4.62 4.90 9.09
N GLU A 9 -4.54 5.82 10.04
CA GLU A 9 -3.39 6.70 10.25
C GLU A 9 -3.13 6.82 11.76
N GLY A 10 -2.03 6.21 12.21
CA GLY A 10 -1.54 6.26 13.57
C GLY A 10 -0.24 7.04 13.68
N LEU A 11 0.37 7.01 14.87
CA LEU A 11 1.62 7.75 15.14
C LEU A 11 2.80 7.26 14.29
N ALA A 12 2.89 5.94 14.06
CA ALA A 12 3.99 5.33 13.33
C ALA A 12 3.54 4.58 12.07
N TYR A 13 2.27 4.18 11.98
CA TYR A 13 1.78 3.33 10.89
C TYR A 13 0.62 3.98 10.14
N THR A 14 0.60 3.79 8.83
CA THR A 14 -0.51 4.18 7.95
C THR A 14 -0.88 3.00 7.07
N ILE A 15 -2.18 2.76 6.89
CA ILE A 15 -2.68 1.74 5.96
C ILE A 15 -3.44 2.45 4.86
N ILE A 16 -3.05 2.17 3.63
CA ILE A 16 -3.59 2.79 2.43
C ILE A 16 -4.05 1.71 1.46
N GLU A 17 -5.23 1.87 0.88
CA GLU A 17 -5.83 0.91 -0.04
C GLU A 17 -6.41 1.58 -1.27
N ASP A 18 -6.45 0.85 -2.38
CA ASP A 18 -7.35 1.10 -3.49
C ASP A 18 -8.14 -0.17 -3.85
N ASP A 19 -8.72 -0.22 -5.04
CA ASP A 19 -9.52 -1.36 -5.49
C ASP A 19 -8.67 -2.62 -5.77
N GLU A 20 -7.34 -2.49 -5.94
CA GLU A 20 -6.45 -3.58 -6.39
C GLU A 20 -5.41 -3.98 -5.32
N ALA A 21 -5.04 -3.08 -4.41
CA ALA A 21 -3.98 -3.31 -3.43
C ALA A 21 -4.17 -2.58 -2.09
N SER A 22 -3.45 -3.07 -1.08
CA SER A 22 -3.26 -2.43 0.22
C SER A 22 -1.77 -2.35 0.55
N ILE A 23 -1.31 -1.22 1.09
CA ILE A 23 0.04 -1.03 1.62
C ILE A 23 0.02 -0.59 3.07
N VAL A 24 1.00 -1.07 3.85
CA VAL A 24 1.30 -0.59 5.19
C VAL A 24 2.58 0.22 5.13
N LEU A 25 2.48 1.48 5.55
CA LEU A 25 3.62 2.36 5.75
C LEU A 25 4.02 2.36 7.23
N LEU A 26 5.32 2.28 7.50
CA LEU A 26 5.94 2.56 8.80
C LEU A 26 6.80 3.81 8.64
N GLU A 27 6.44 4.88 9.36
CA GLU A 27 7.08 6.19 9.28
C GLU A 27 7.19 6.70 7.83
N GLY A 28 6.13 6.47 7.05
CA GLY A 28 6.04 6.85 5.63
C GLY A 28 6.76 5.90 4.66
N LYS A 29 7.42 4.84 5.14
CA LYS A 29 8.08 3.84 4.28
C LYS A 29 7.22 2.60 4.13
N PRO A 30 6.99 2.09 2.90
CA PRO A 30 6.23 0.85 2.71
C PRO A 30 7.00 -0.35 3.28
N ILE A 31 6.34 -1.12 4.15
CA ILE A 31 6.93 -2.29 4.80
C ILE A 31 6.22 -3.61 4.47
N ALA A 32 4.94 -3.55 4.10
CA ALA A 32 4.14 -4.70 3.74
C ALA A 32 3.08 -4.29 2.72
N ALA A 33 2.69 -5.24 1.88
CA ALA A 33 1.66 -5.02 0.87
C ALA A 33 0.83 -6.28 0.65
N SER A 34 -0.36 -6.08 0.12
CA SER A 34 -1.21 -7.13 -0.42
C SER A 34 -1.88 -6.66 -1.71
N CYS A 35 -2.22 -7.59 -2.59
CA CYS A 35 -2.98 -7.29 -3.80
C CYS A 35 -4.09 -8.31 -4.04
N ILE A 36 -5.01 -7.96 -4.93
CA ILE A 36 -6.18 -8.78 -5.26
C ILE A 36 -5.81 -10.14 -5.88
N GLU A 37 -4.66 -10.26 -6.54
CA GLU A 37 -4.23 -11.50 -7.21
C GLU A 37 -3.42 -12.43 -6.31
N HIS A 38 -2.49 -11.89 -5.52
CA HIS A 38 -1.53 -12.69 -4.74
C HIS A 38 -1.86 -12.77 -3.25
N GLY A 39 -2.84 -11.98 -2.78
CA GLY A 39 -3.07 -11.82 -1.35
C GLY A 39 -1.91 -11.07 -0.68
N ASN A 40 -1.45 -11.55 0.47
CA ASN A 40 -0.32 -10.94 1.17
C ASN A 40 1.01 -11.27 0.47
N HIS A 41 1.81 -10.23 0.20
CA HIS A 41 3.19 -10.40 -0.20
C HIS A 41 4.08 -10.72 1.00
N ASP A 42 5.27 -11.25 0.73
CA ASP A 42 6.32 -11.32 1.73
C ASP A 42 6.69 -9.92 2.23
N LEU A 43 7.21 -9.82 3.45
CA LEU A 43 7.63 -8.54 4.00
C LEU A 43 8.67 -7.88 3.10
N LEU A 44 8.48 -6.59 2.82
CA LEU A 44 9.29 -5.78 1.90
C LEU A 44 9.26 -6.22 0.43
N ASP A 45 8.50 -7.24 0.06
CA ASP A 45 8.24 -7.54 -1.35
C ASP A 45 7.15 -6.60 -1.87
N LEU A 46 7.59 -5.60 -2.63
CA LEU A 46 6.75 -4.57 -3.24
C LEU A 46 6.72 -4.70 -4.77
N ASN A 47 7.30 -5.78 -5.32
CA ASN A 47 7.45 -5.99 -6.76
C ASN A 47 6.18 -6.61 -7.36
N CYS A 48 5.06 -5.91 -7.22
CA CYS A 48 3.79 -6.29 -7.80
C CYS A 48 3.21 -5.10 -8.57
N PRO A 49 2.73 -5.28 -9.82
CA PRO A 49 2.15 -4.19 -10.60
C PRO A 49 1.05 -3.40 -9.86
N HIS A 50 0.19 -4.10 -9.11
CA HIS A 50 -0.88 -3.47 -8.31
C HIS A 50 -0.32 -2.60 -7.17
N VAL A 51 0.68 -3.13 -6.46
CA VAL A 51 1.35 -2.42 -5.36
C VAL A 51 2.12 -1.22 -5.88
N GLU A 52 2.84 -1.35 -7.00
CA GLU A 52 3.55 -0.25 -7.65
C GLU A 52 2.60 0.86 -8.10
N ASN A 53 1.44 0.50 -8.66
CA ASN A 53 0.42 1.47 -9.06
C ASN A 53 -0.11 2.24 -7.86
N LEU A 54 -0.44 1.54 -6.76
CA LEU A 54 -0.87 2.20 -5.52
C LEU A 54 0.23 3.11 -4.94
N LEU A 55 1.48 2.65 -4.90
CA LEU A 55 2.61 3.47 -4.45
C LEU A 55 2.78 4.74 -5.29
N LYS A 56 2.64 4.65 -6.62
CA LYS A 56 2.66 5.84 -7.50
C LYS A 56 1.53 6.81 -7.16
N LYS A 57 0.32 6.33 -6.87
CA LYS A 57 -0.80 7.19 -6.46
C LYS A 57 -0.51 7.90 -5.14
N VAL A 58 0.12 7.22 -4.18
CA VAL A 58 0.43 7.76 -2.84
C VAL A 58 1.56 8.79 -2.84
N PHE A 59 2.58 8.60 -3.67
CA PHE A 59 3.79 9.43 -3.68
C PHE A 59 3.89 10.42 -4.86
N SER A 60 2.84 10.55 -5.68
CA SER A 60 2.78 11.53 -6.78
C SER A 60 2.26 12.91 -6.34
#